data_AF-B6GAT4-F1
#
_entry.id   AF-B6GAT4-F1
#
_cell.length_a   1.000
_cell.length_b   1.000
_cell.length_c   1.000
_cell.angle_alpha   90.00
_cell.angle_beta   90.00
_cell.angle_gamma   90.00
#
_symmetry.space_group_name_H-M   'P 1'
#
loop_
_entity.id
_entity.type
_entity.pdbx_description
1 polymer ?
#
loop_
_entity_poly.entity_id
_entity_poly.type
_entity_poly.pdbx_seq_one_letter_code
_entity_poly.pdbx_strand_id
1 'polypeptide(L)'
;MHRIIREGHNPEHILYFNFEDERLKPYSPQLLSEVLDTFFAMRPSAKRGGAFLFFDEIQEVPEWGAFLRRVIDTEKVTLYVTGSSSKMLSTGLASEFRGRSLSRELFPMSFSEFVRYCGVELKAAGEGLPQAFGSTISVQLRNLLPEYLKREGFIATQPFPPSDRVLLLQEYAYRTVNMDVIERYDVRNQVVATQFLSRCLASSGA
;
A
#
# COMPACT_ATOMS: atom_id res chain seq x y z
N MET A 1 1.42 -1.89 14.08
CA MET A 1 1.87 -2.74 15.21
C MET A 1 2.42 -1.95 16.39
N HIS A 2 3.52 -1.19 16.27
CA HIS A 2 4.13 -0.45 17.40
C HIS A 2 3.15 0.41 18.22
N ARG A 3 2.21 1.10 17.54
CA ARG A 3 1.17 1.90 18.21
C ARG A 3 0.27 1.05 19.11
N ILE A 4 -0.19 -0.11 18.64
CA ILE A 4 -1.08 -1.03 19.38
C ILE A 4 -0.38 -1.55 20.63
N ILE A 5 0.90 -1.93 20.51
CA ILE A 5 1.70 -2.37 21.65
C ILE A 5 1.87 -1.22 22.66
N ARG A 6 2.11 0.00 22.19
CA ARG A 6 2.22 1.19 23.06
C ARG A 6 0.91 1.53 23.77
N GLU A 7 -0.23 1.28 23.16
CA GLU A 7 -1.57 1.44 23.75
C GLU A 7 -1.88 0.35 24.81
N GLY A 8 -0.95 -0.59 25.06
CA GLY A 8 -1.04 -1.58 26.14
C GLY A 8 -1.70 -2.90 25.73
N HIS A 9 -1.93 -3.13 24.44
CA HIS A 9 -2.47 -4.40 23.96
C HIS A 9 -1.41 -5.51 24.05
N ASN A 10 -1.86 -6.73 24.35
CA ASN A 10 -1.00 -7.90 24.50
C ASN A 10 -0.36 -8.27 23.14
N PRO A 11 0.98 -8.32 23.01
CA PRO A 11 1.65 -8.74 21.78
C PRO A 11 1.25 -10.13 21.30
N GLU A 12 0.91 -11.04 22.23
CA GLU A 12 0.45 -12.40 21.91
C GLU A 12 -0.93 -12.43 21.23
N HIS A 13 -1.63 -11.29 21.18
CA HIS A 13 -2.91 -11.12 20.49
C HIS A 13 -2.74 -10.49 19.11
N ILE A 14 -1.50 -10.36 18.63
CA ILE A 14 -1.18 -9.77 17.32
C ILE A 14 -0.66 -10.87 16.39
N LEU A 15 -1.29 -11.00 15.21
CA LEU A 15 -0.80 -11.83 14.12
C LEU A 15 -0.34 -10.93 12.98
N TYR A 16 0.87 -11.14 12.47
CA TYR A 16 1.31 -10.66 11.17
C TYR A 16 1.58 -11.87 10.27
N PHE A 17 1.05 -11.85 9.06
CA PHE A 17 1.28 -12.89 8.07
C PHE A 17 1.38 -12.28 6.67
N ASN A 18 2.47 -12.59 5.96
CA ASN A 18 2.69 -12.16 4.59
C ASN A 18 2.40 -13.31 3.64
N PHE A 19 1.46 -13.10 2.70
CA PHE A 19 1.00 -14.11 1.76
C PHE A 19 1.83 -14.19 0.46
N GLU A 20 2.82 -13.33 0.27
CA GLU A 20 3.66 -13.31 -0.94
C GLU A 20 4.65 -14.50 -1.01
N ASP A 21 4.93 -15.14 0.12
CA ASP A 21 5.90 -16.23 0.26
C ASP A 21 5.68 -17.35 -0.76
N GLU A 22 6.72 -17.66 -1.55
CA GLU A 22 6.62 -18.65 -2.63
C GLU A 22 6.23 -20.05 -2.14
N ARG A 23 6.54 -20.38 -0.89
CA ARG A 23 6.27 -21.71 -0.30
C ARG A 23 4.78 -21.94 -0.04
N LEU A 24 3.98 -20.86 -0.07
CA LEU A 24 2.53 -20.92 0.03
C LEU A 24 1.88 -21.25 -1.32
N LYS A 25 2.64 -21.24 -2.42
CA LYS A 25 2.14 -21.44 -3.78
C LYS A 25 2.32 -22.90 -4.22
N PRO A 26 1.33 -23.50 -4.91
CA PRO A 26 0.00 -22.95 -5.19
C PRO A 26 -0.85 -22.83 -3.92
N TYR A 27 -1.64 -21.76 -3.81
CA TYR A 27 -2.44 -21.52 -2.61
C TYR A 27 -3.50 -22.61 -2.41
N SER A 28 -3.44 -23.26 -1.26
CA SER A 28 -4.50 -24.16 -0.81
C SER A 28 -5.79 -23.37 -0.54
N PRO A 29 -6.98 -23.88 -0.92
CA PRO A 29 -8.26 -23.27 -0.56
C PRO A 29 -8.45 -23.13 0.96
N GLN A 30 -7.71 -23.91 1.76
CA GLN A 30 -7.78 -23.90 3.22
C GLN A 30 -6.77 -22.94 3.87
N LEU A 31 -5.79 -22.40 3.11
CA LEU A 31 -4.66 -21.66 3.65
C LEU A 31 -5.06 -20.54 4.63
N LEU A 32 -6.04 -19.71 4.25
CA LEU A 32 -6.49 -18.59 5.08
C LEU A 32 -7.07 -19.07 6.43
N SER A 33 -7.84 -20.15 6.39
CA SER A 33 -8.42 -20.75 7.60
C SER A 33 -7.34 -21.41 8.44
N GLU A 34 -6.40 -22.14 7.83
CA GLU A 34 -5.27 -22.77 8.52
C GLU A 34 -4.40 -21.76 9.26
N VAL A 35 -4.09 -20.62 8.63
CA VAL A 35 -3.32 -19.52 9.27
C VAL A 35 -4.05 -19.02 10.51
N LEU A 36 -5.35 -18.76 10.41
CA LEU A 36 -6.14 -18.24 11.53
C LEU A 36 -6.34 -19.27 12.65
N ASP A 37 -6.66 -20.51 12.29
CA ASP A 37 -6.88 -21.60 13.23
C ASP A 37 -5.58 -21.96 13.97
N THR A 38 -4.45 -21.98 13.26
CA THR A 38 -3.13 -22.19 13.86
C THR A 38 -2.79 -21.08 14.85
N PHE A 39 -3.03 -19.81 14.48
CA PHE A 39 -2.82 -18.69 15.39
C PHE A 39 -3.64 -18.82 16.67
N PHE A 40 -4.94 -19.12 16.58
CA PHE A 40 -5.78 -19.28 17.76
C PHE A 40 -5.49 -20.54 18.56
N ALA A 41 -5.05 -21.63 17.93
CA ALA A 41 -4.59 -22.82 18.63
C ALA A 41 -3.32 -22.52 19.46
N MET A 42 -2.38 -21.78 18.90
CA MET A 42 -1.17 -21.35 19.60
C MET A 42 -1.43 -20.27 20.65
N ARG A 43 -2.46 -19.44 20.45
CA ARG A 43 -2.83 -18.30 21.31
C ARG A 43 -4.32 -18.29 21.66
N PRO A 44 -4.81 -19.23 22.48
CA PRO A 44 -6.24 -19.33 22.80
C PRO A 44 -6.81 -18.10 23.51
N SER A 45 -5.97 -17.35 24.22
CA SER A 45 -6.37 -16.11 24.89
C SER A 45 -6.72 -15.00 23.90
N ALA A 46 -6.12 -14.99 22.71
CA ALA A 46 -6.42 -14.02 21.64
C ALA A 46 -7.83 -14.22 21.08
N LYS A 47 -8.30 -15.48 21.00
CA LYS A 47 -9.66 -15.79 20.53
C LYS A 47 -10.75 -15.20 21.43
N ARG A 48 -10.53 -15.18 22.76
CA ARG A 48 -11.48 -14.62 23.74
C ARG A 48 -11.28 -13.12 23.99
N GLY A 49 -10.04 -12.69 24.13
CA GLY A 49 -9.67 -11.29 24.41
C GLY A 49 -9.92 -10.37 23.22
N GLY A 50 -9.78 -10.92 22.03
CA GLY A 50 -9.79 -10.24 20.75
C GLY A 50 -8.39 -10.09 20.19
N ALA A 51 -8.25 -10.08 18.86
CA ALA A 51 -6.96 -10.09 18.19
C ALA A 51 -6.81 -9.00 17.13
N PHE A 52 -5.57 -8.60 16.87
CA PHE A 52 -5.20 -7.73 15.76
C PHE A 52 -4.53 -8.57 14.68
N LEU A 53 -5.11 -8.60 13.49
CA LEU A 53 -4.63 -9.41 12.39
C LEU A 53 -4.11 -8.48 11.29
N PHE A 54 -2.85 -8.65 10.92
CA PHE A 54 -2.16 -7.93 9.86
C PHE A 54 -1.85 -8.90 8.73
N PHE A 55 -2.56 -8.77 7.61
CA PHE A 55 -2.38 -9.60 6.44
C PHE A 55 -1.79 -8.80 5.29
N ASP A 56 -0.61 -9.21 4.86
CA ASP A 56 0.17 -8.54 3.82
C ASP A 56 0.07 -9.31 2.50
N GLU A 57 -0.08 -8.57 1.40
CA GLU A 57 -0.21 -9.10 0.03
C GLU A 57 -1.26 -10.23 -0.12
N ILE A 58 -2.38 -10.15 0.60
CA ILE A 58 -3.41 -11.20 0.64
C ILE A 58 -4.16 -11.39 -0.69
N GLN A 59 -4.13 -10.38 -1.57
CA GLN A 59 -5.00 -10.31 -2.75
C GLN A 59 -4.76 -11.40 -3.80
N GLU A 60 -3.64 -12.09 -3.72
CA GLU A 60 -3.31 -13.22 -4.60
C GLU A 60 -3.93 -14.54 -4.12
N VAL A 61 -4.41 -14.60 -2.87
CA VAL A 61 -5.06 -15.80 -2.33
C VAL A 61 -6.52 -15.86 -2.79
N PRO A 62 -7.01 -16.97 -3.37
CA PRO A 62 -8.40 -17.09 -3.80
C PRO A 62 -9.40 -16.87 -2.65
N GLU A 63 -10.58 -16.32 -2.96
CA GLU A 63 -11.69 -16.13 -2.01
C GLU A 63 -11.36 -15.32 -0.75
N TRP A 64 -10.26 -14.55 -0.76
CA TRP A 64 -9.80 -13.79 0.41
C TRP A 64 -10.83 -12.79 0.94
N GLY A 65 -11.59 -12.12 0.06
CA GLY A 65 -12.64 -11.15 0.46
C GLY A 65 -13.76 -11.81 1.29
N ALA A 66 -14.28 -12.93 0.80
CA ALA A 66 -15.30 -13.72 1.50
C ALA A 66 -14.78 -14.26 2.85
N PHE A 67 -13.52 -14.70 2.89
CA PHE A 67 -12.86 -15.12 4.12
C PHE A 67 -12.80 -13.99 5.15
N LEU A 68 -12.29 -12.82 4.77
CA LEU A 68 -12.18 -11.68 5.68
C LEU A 68 -13.55 -11.25 6.22
N ARG A 69 -14.56 -11.24 5.37
CA ARG A 69 -15.93 -10.91 5.78
C ARG A 69 -16.43 -11.88 6.84
N ARG A 70 -16.28 -13.19 6.61
CA ARG A 70 -16.63 -14.22 7.60
C ARG A 70 -15.90 -13.96 8.92
N VAL A 71 -14.59 -13.72 8.88
CA VAL A 71 -13.78 -13.49 10.08
C VAL A 71 -14.23 -12.27 10.86
N ILE A 72 -14.52 -11.14 10.19
CA ILE A 72 -15.06 -9.92 10.84
C ILE A 72 -16.43 -10.21 11.47
N ASP A 73 -17.27 -11.01 10.82
CA ASP A 73 -18.62 -11.32 11.29
C ASP A 73 -18.64 -12.33 12.46
N THR A 74 -17.66 -13.24 12.53
CA THR A 74 -17.68 -14.37 13.49
C THR A 74 -16.66 -14.27 14.63
N GLU A 75 -15.58 -13.51 14.47
CA GLU A 75 -14.47 -13.47 15.42
C GLU A 75 -14.26 -12.06 15.98
N LYS A 76 -13.77 -11.95 17.22
CA LYS A 76 -13.50 -10.66 17.87
C LYS A 76 -12.16 -10.10 17.39
N VAL A 77 -12.09 -9.61 16.16
CA VAL A 77 -10.81 -9.17 15.58
C VAL A 77 -10.85 -7.77 14.99
N THR A 78 -9.69 -7.13 14.95
CA THR A 78 -9.42 -5.94 14.13
C THR A 78 -8.48 -6.33 13.01
N LEU A 79 -8.93 -6.16 11.77
CA LEU A 79 -8.20 -6.58 10.57
C LEU A 79 -7.53 -5.38 9.88
N TYR A 80 -6.25 -5.55 9.55
CA TYR A 80 -5.47 -4.67 8.71
C TYR A 80 -4.99 -5.49 7.52
N VAL A 81 -5.26 -5.00 6.32
CA VAL A 81 -4.97 -5.72 5.08
C VAL A 81 -4.25 -4.78 4.14
N THR A 82 -3.18 -5.26 3.53
CA THR A 82 -2.40 -4.56 2.51
C THR A 82 -2.30 -5.42 1.25
N GLY A 83 -2.04 -4.74 0.15
CA GLY A 83 -1.90 -5.36 -1.16
C GLY A 83 -1.51 -4.32 -2.20
N SER A 84 -0.49 -4.67 -2.98
CA SER A 84 0.11 -3.79 -3.98
C SER A 84 -0.68 -3.68 -5.28
N SER A 85 -1.60 -4.62 -5.55
CA SER A 85 -2.35 -4.66 -6.82
C SER A 85 -3.66 -3.87 -6.78
N SER A 86 -4.02 -3.33 -7.94
CA SER A 86 -5.36 -2.85 -8.27
C SER A 86 -6.49 -3.84 -7.93
N LYS A 87 -6.21 -5.14 -7.74
CA LYS A 87 -7.19 -6.15 -7.29
C LYS A 87 -7.84 -5.76 -5.96
N MET A 88 -7.06 -5.18 -5.05
CA MET A 88 -7.55 -4.65 -3.77
C MET A 88 -8.48 -3.44 -3.91
N LEU A 89 -8.33 -2.66 -4.99
CA LEU A 89 -9.06 -1.41 -5.23
C LEU A 89 -10.36 -1.62 -6.01
N SER A 90 -10.73 -2.87 -6.32
CA SER A 90 -11.98 -3.13 -7.02
C SER A 90 -13.17 -2.67 -6.17
N THR A 91 -14.09 -1.93 -6.79
CA THR A 91 -15.33 -1.41 -6.19
C THR A 91 -16.17 -2.49 -5.49
N GLY A 92 -15.98 -3.76 -5.86
CA GLY A 92 -16.56 -4.93 -5.19
C GLY A 92 -16.19 -5.02 -3.71
N LEU A 93 -14.90 -4.93 -3.35
CA LEU A 93 -14.44 -5.14 -1.98
C LEU A 93 -15.00 -4.10 -1.00
N ALA A 94 -14.99 -2.82 -1.35
CA ALA A 94 -15.56 -1.78 -0.50
C ALA A 94 -17.08 -2.00 -0.26
N SER A 95 -17.82 -2.46 -1.27
CA SER A 95 -19.24 -2.79 -1.13
C SER A 95 -19.49 -4.07 -0.33
N GLU A 96 -18.61 -5.07 -0.42
CA GLU A 96 -18.71 -6.34 0.29
C GLU A 96 -18.65 -6.18 1.82
N PHE A 97 -17.89 -5.21 2.31
CA PHE A 97 -17.75 -4.92 3.74
C PHE A 97 -18.81 -3.93 4.27
N ARG A 98 -19.75 -3.45 3.45
CA ARG A 98 -20.93 -2.63 3.84
C ARG A 98 -20.64 -1.51 4.85
N GLY A 99 -19.54 -0.79 4.66
CA GLY A 99 -19.16 0.33 5.54
C GLY A 99 -18.46 -0.07 6.85
N ARG A 100 -18.12 -1.35 7.04
CA ARG A 100 -17.28 -1.83 8.16
C ARG A 100 -15.79 -1.83 7.82
N SER A 101 -15.43 -1.42 6.61
CA SER A 101 -14.04 -1.23 6.18
C SER A 101 -13.74 0.26 6.00
N LEU A 102 -12.53 0.64 6.43
CA LEU A 102 -11.95 1.93 6.09
C LEU A 102 -10.84 1.68 5.07
N SER A 103 -11.18 1.82 3.78
CA SER A 103 -10.17 1.74 2.72
C SER A 103 -9.38 3.04 2.66
N ARG A 104 -8.06 2.93 2.48
CA ARG A 104 -7.17 4.07 2.22
C ARG A 104 -6.19 3.70 1.15
N GLU A 105 -6.09 4.55 0.13
CA GLU A 105 -5.05 4.47 -0.88
C GLU A 105 -3.81 5.22 -0.39
N LEU A 106 -2.64 4.60 -0.56
CA LEU A 106 -1.35 5.22 -0.28
C LEU A 106 -0.75 5.69 -1.60
N PHE A 107 -0.77 7.01 -1.80
CA PHE A 107 -0.13 7.64 -2.94
C PHE A 107 1.37 7.86 -2.67
N PRO A 108 2.18 8.08 -3.72
CA PRO A 108 3.49 8.68 -3.57
C PRO A 108 3.40 9.97 -2.73
N MET A 109 4.50 10.34 -2.08
CA MET A 109 4.57 11.57 -1.30
C MET A 109 4.10 12.76 -2.11
N SER A 110 3.17 13.52 -1.54
CA SER A 110 2.88 14.87 -1.99
C SER A 110 4.13 15.75 -1.91
N PHE A 111 4.11 16.87 -2.63
CA PHE A 111 5.19 17.86 -2.52
C PHE A 111 5.42 18.31 -1.06
N SER A 112 4.36 18.45 -0.26
CA SER A 112 4.47 18.81 1.15
C SER A 112 5.19 17.74 2.00
N GLU A 113 5.00 16.46 1.69
CA GLU A 113 5.69 15.34 2.34
C GLU A 113 7.13 15.25 1.88
N PHE A 114 7.40 15.50 0.59
CA PHE A 114 8.75 15.60 0.05
C PHE A 114 9.56 16.74 0.70
N VAL A 115 8.95 17.91 0.88
CA VAL A 115 9.59 19.06 1.56
C VAL A 115 9.95 18.71 3.00
N ARG A 116 9.03 18.04 3.73
CA ARG A 116 9.30 17.54 5.08
C ARG A 116 10.38 16.46 5.08
N TYR A 117 10.38 15.56 4.10
CA TYR A 117 11.42 14.56 3.89
C TYR A 117 12.80 15.20 3.67
N CYS A 118 12.86 16.34 2.97
CA CYS A 118 14.08 17.13 2.80
C CYS A 118 14.50 17.93 4.05
N GLY A 119 13.79 17.79 5.18
CA GLY A 119 14.13 18.45 6.44
C GLY A 119 13.63 19.89 6.57
N VAL A 120 12.77 20.36 5.68
CA VAL A 120 12.16 21.70 5.80
C VAL A 120 10.88 21.60 6.61
N GLU A 121 10.88 22.20 7.80
CA GLU A 121 9.69 22.30 8.64
C GLU A 121 8.73 23.36 8.10
N LEU A 122 7.64 22.88 7.51
CA LEU A 122 6.48 23.72 7.22
C LEU A 122 5.73 23.95 8.55
N LYS A 123 6.07 25.04 9.26
CA LYS A 123 5.31 25.47 10.43
C LYS A 123 3.88 25.81 9.99
N ALA A 124 2.99 24.86 10.16
CA ALA A 124 1.57 25.06 9.97
C ALA A 124 1.03 25.87 11.17
N ALA A 125 0.44 27.02 10.90
CA ALA A 125 -0.42 27.67 11.89
C ALA A 125 -1.75 26.89 11.92
N GLY A 126 -1.77 25.73 12.60
CA GLY A 126 -2.94 24.85 12.72
C GLY A 126 -2.99 23.70 11.70
N GLU A 127 -4.15 23.04 11.60
CA GLU A 127 -4.42 21.95 10.63
C GLU A 127 -4.57 22.51 9.20
N GLY A 128 -3.47 22.87 8.56
CA GLY A 128 -3.47 23.34 7.18
C GLY A 128 -2.16 23.98 6.72
N LEU A 129 -1.96 24.04 5.41
CA LEU A 129 -0.87 24.86 4.85
C LEU A 129 -1.15 26.34 5.16
N PRO A 130 -0.15 27.13 5.59
CA PRO A 130 -0.29 28.56 5.77
C PRO A 130 -0.83 29.24 4.50
N GLN A 131 -1.75 30.21 4.64
CA GLN A 131 -2.20 31.04 3.50
C GLN A 131 -1.05 31.81 2.84
N ALA A 132 0.02 32.09 3.59
CA ALA A 132 1.24 32.68 3.08
C ALA A 132 2.46 32.12 3.81
N PHE A 133 3.53 31.85 3.06
CA PHE A 133 4.83 31.50 3.61
C PHE A 133 5.70 32.75 3.73
N GLY A 134 6.54 32.83 4.76
CA GLY A 134 7.58 33.85 4.85
C GLY A 134 8.51 33.81 3.64
N SER A 135 9.22 34.90 3.38
CA SER A 135 10.13 35.04 2.22
C SER A 135 11.16 33.91 2.15
N THR A 136 11.77 33.52 3.28
CA THR A 136 12.75 32.44 3.36
C THR A 136 12.17 31.07 2.98
N ILE A 137 11.03 30.70 3.56
CA ILE A 137 10.36 29.42 3.25
C ILE A 137 9.92 29.40 1.78
N SER A 138 9.42 30.53 1.27
CA SER A 138 9.03 30.64 -0.14
C SER A 138 10.20 30.38 -1.10
N VAL A 139 11.40 30.87 -0.77
CA VAL A 139 12.61 30.59 -1.57
C VAL A 139 12.99 29.11 -1.49
N GLN A 140 12.95 28.51 -0.29
CA GLN A 140 13.22 27.08 -0.12
C GLN A 140 12.25 26.21 -0.91
N LEU A 141 10.95 26.51 -0.86
CA LEU A 141 9.92 25.81 -1.62
C LEU A 141 10.14 25.92 -3.13
N ARG A 142 10.48 27.11 -3.64
CA ARG A 142 10.80 27.30 -5.07
C ARG A 142 12.02 26.49 -5.50
N ASN A 143 13.02 26.35 -4.64
CA ASN A 143 14.21 25.55 -4.93
C ASN A 143 13.93 24.04 -4.87
N LEU A 144 13.04 23.59 -3.99
CA LEU A 144 12.69 22.18 -3.84
C LEU A 144 11.70 21.69 -4.90
N LEU A 145 10.90 22.57 -5.51
CA LEU A 145 9.91 22.16 -6.50
C LEU A 145 10.53 21.50 -7.75
N PRO A 146 11.57 22.07 -8.40
CA PRO A 146 12.26 21.39 -9.50
C PRO A 146 12.85 20.05 -9.08
N GLU A 147 13.36 19.96 -7.85
CA GLU A 147 13.90 18.71 -7.34
C GLU A 147 12.79 17.69 -7.11
N TYR A 148 11.62 18.07 -6.60
CA TYR A 148 10.46 17.19 -6.52
C TYR A 148 9.98 16.72 -7.90
N LEU A 149 10.02 17.57 -8.93
CA LEU A 149 9.62 17.15 -10.27
C LEU A 149 10.61 16.15 -10.89
N LYS A 150 11.90 16.21 -10.54
CA LYS A 150 12.93 15.25 -10.97
C LYS A 150 12.96 13.99 -10.10
N ARG A 151 12.84 14.18 -8.78
CA ARG A 151 13.00 13.18 -7.74
C ARG A 151 11.72 12.49 -7.35
N GLU A 152 10.58 13.03 -7.79
CA GLU A 152 9.19 12.54 -7.65
C GLU A 152 8.78 12.21 -6.20
N GLY A 153 7.56 11.68 -6.03
CA GLY A 153 7.00 11.35 -4.72
C GLY A 153 7.29 9.92 -4.23
N PHE A 154 7.84 9.04 -5.06
CA PHE A 154 7.99 7.63 -4.67
C PHE A 154 9.05 7.50 -3.56
N ILE A 155 8.64 6.99 -2.39
CA ILE A 155 9.52 6.92 -1.21
C ILE A 155 10.70 5.99 -1.46
N ALA A 156 10.44 4.83 -2.07
CA ALA A 156 11.47 3.82 -2.36
C ALA A 156 12.56 4.33 -3.32
N THR A 157 12.25 5.32 -4.18
CA THR A 157 13.22 5.85 -5.15
C THR A 157 14.13 6.93 -4.55
N GLN A 158 13.77 7.51 -3.40
CA GLN A 158 14.50 8.64 -2.81
C GLN A 158 15.96 8.38 -2.44
N PRO A 159 16.35 7.20 -1.91
CA PRO A 159 17.73 6.93 -1.52
C PRO A 159 18.69 6.74 -2.71
N PHE A 160 18.17 6.54 -3.93
CA PHE A 160 18.95 6.11 -5.08
C PHE A 160 19.48 7.29 -5.93
N PRO A 161 20.63 7.12 -6.62
CA PRO A 161 21.11 8.10 -7.59
C PRO A 161 20.15 8.23 -8.78
N PRO A 162 20.29 9.29 -9.61
CA PRO A 162 19.34 9.58 -10.69
C PRO A 162 19.13 8.43 -11.69
N SER A 163 20.19 7.73 -12.11
CA SER A 163 20.10 6.60 -13.05
C SER A 163 19.23 5.47 -12.50
N ASP A 164 19.50 5.08 -11.26
CA ASP A 164 18.88 3.91 -10.62
C ASP A 164 17.41 4.20 -10.30
N ARG A 165 17.11 5.45 -9.94
CA ARG A 165 15.72 5.92 -9.79
C ARG A 165 14.95 5.84 -11.10
N VAL A 166 15.52 6.30 -12.22
CA VAL A 166 14.86 6.21 -13.53
C VAL A 166 14.59 4.75 -13.90
N LEU A 167 15.55 3.86 -13.67
CA LEU A 167 15.38 2.42 -13.91
C LEU A 167 14.25 1.83 -13.05
N LEU A 168 14.26 2.10 -11.74
CA LEU A 168 13.25 1.60 -10.80
C LEU A 168 11.84 2.08 -11.16
N LEU A 169 11.70 3.32 -11.62
CA LEU A 169 10.41 3.85 -12.06
C LEU A 169 9.90 3.26 -13.34
N GLN A 170 10.80 3.08 -14.31
CA GLN A 170 10.46 2.38 -15.54
C GLN A 170 10.01 0.97 -15.19
N GLU A 171 10.71 0.27 -14.31
CA GLU A 171 10.31 -1.04 -13.81
C GLU A 171 8.91 -1.03 -13.17
N TYR A 172 8.61 -0.07 -12.30
CA TYR A 172 7.26 0.08 -11.73
C TYR A 172 6.20 0.28 -12.82
N ALA A 173 6.45 1.16 -13.78
CA ALA A 173 5.50 1.43 -14.86
C ALA A 173 5.27 0.21 -15.76
N TYR A 174 6.34 -0.51 -16.11
CA TYR A 174 6.25 -1.76 -16.86
C TYR A 174 5.53 -2.84 -16.07
N ARG A 175 5.82 -2.99 -14.77
CA ARG A 175 5.16 -3.97 -13.91
C ARG A 175 3.67 -3.69 -13.79
N THR A 176 3.26 -2.43 -13.60
CA THR A 176 1.85 -2.05 -13.58
C THR A 176 1.15 -2.40 -14.90
N VAL A 177 1.75 -2.09 -16.05
CA VAL A 177 1.12 -2.43 -17.34
C VAL A 177 1.04 -3.95 -17.55
N ASN A 178 2.08 -4.70 -17.19
CA ASN A 178 2.05 -6.15 -17.33
C ASN A 178 1.04 -6.81 -16.38
N MET A 179 1.13 -6.53 -15.09
CA MET A 179 0.33 -7.21 -14.06
C MET A 179 -1.09 -6.65 -13.95
N ASP A 180 -1.24 -5.32 -13.86
CA ASP A 180 -2.54 -4.69 -13.59
C ASP A 180 -3.36 -4.39 -14.85
N VAL A 181 -2.74 -4.42 -16.04
CA VAL A 181 -3.43 -4.19 -17.32
C VAL A 181 -3.47 -5.45 -18.17
N ILE A 182 -2.32 -5.96 -18.59
CA ILE A 182 -2.25 -7.06 -19.55
C ILE A 182 -2.79 -8.37 -18.97
N GLU A 183 -2.22 -8.83 -17.85
CA GLU A 183 -2.62 -10.09 -17.21
C GLU A 183 -4.05 -9.98 -16.67
N ARG A 184 -4.38 -8.86 -16.02
CA ARG A 184 -5.69 -8.66 -15.41
C ARG A 184 -6.85 -8.67 -16.40
N TYR A 185 -6.69 -8.00 -17.55
CA TYR A 185 -7.76 -7.85 -18.53
C TYR A 185 -7.61 -8.78 -19.74
N ASP A 186 -6.69 -9.76 -19.67
CA ASP A 186 -6.37 -10.69 -20.76
C ASP A 186 -6.18 -9.97 -22.11
N VAL A 187 -5.35 -8.92 -22.09
CA VAL A 187 -5.15 -8.05 -23.25
C VAL A 187 -4.44 -8.84 -24.35
N ARG A 188 -5.20 -9.22 -25.39
CA ARG A 188 -4.72 -10.01 -26.53
C ARG A 188 -3.50 -9.40 -27.24
N ASN A 189 -3.47 -8.08 -27.38
CA ASN A 189 -2.38 -7.38 -28.05
C ASN A 189 -1.52 -6.62 -27.04
N GLN A 190 -0.63 -7.35 -26.38
CA GLN A 190 0.30 -6.83 -25.38
C GLN A 190 1.23 -5.75 -25.95
N VAL A 191 1.60 -5.86 -27.23
CA VAL A 191 2.48 -4.89 -27.92
C VAL A 191 1.87 -3.49 -27.90
N VAL A 192 0.56 -3.36 -28.11
CA VAL A 192 -0.11 -2.06 -28.09
C VAL A 192 -0.06 -1.43 -26.70
N ALA A 193 -0.27 -2.21 -25.63
CA ALA A 193 -0.18 -1.73 -24.26
C ALA A 193 1.24 -1.26 -23.91
N THR A 194 2.27 -2.03 -24.29
CA THR A 194 3.68 -1.66 -24.08
C THR A 194 4.07 -0.44 -24.91
N GLN A 195 3.63 -0.32 -26.17
CA GLN A 195 3.89 0.86 -27.00
C GLN A 195 3.21 2.10 -26.45
N PHE A 196 1.98 1.96 -25.93
CA PHE A 196 1.28 3.05 -25.26
C PHE A 196 2.06 3.53 -24.03
N LEU A 197 2.53 2.60 -23.19
CA LEU A 197 3.39 2.93 -22.05
C LEU A 197 4.65 3.68 -22.48
N SER A 198 5.38 3.17 -23.49
CA SER A 198 6.58 3.83 -24.00
C SER A 198 6.29 5.25 -24.49
N ARG A 199 5.14 5.49 -25.11
CA ARG A 199 4.71 6.85 -25.50
C ARG A 199 4.41 7.72 -24.28
N CYS A 200 3.71 7.20 -23.27
CA CYS A 200 3.47 7.93 -22.02
C CYS A 200 4.78 8.35 -21.36
N LEU A 201 5.74 7.42 -21.21
CA LEU A 201 7.05 7.70 -20.63
C LEU A 201 7.84 8.73 -21.45
N ALA A 202 7.82 8.64 -22.79
CA ALA A 202 8.47 9.61 -23.66
C ALA A 202 7.82 11.00 -23.60
N SER A 203 6.50 11.07 -23.39
CA SER A 203 5.77 12.35 -23.24
C SER A 203 5.84 12.96 -21.84
N SER A 204 6.36 12.22 -20.86
CA SER A 204 6.47 12.67 -19.46
C SER A 204 7.67 13.60 -19.22
N GLY A 205 8.52 13.81 -20.25
CA GLY A 205 9.67 14.70 -20.22
C GLY A 205 9.64 15.72 -21.35
N ALA A 206 8.94 16.84 -21.13
CA ALA A 206 9.14 18.12 -21.81
C ALA A 206 8.86 19.26 -20.81
#